data_AF-A0A8B3CMN7-F1
#
_entry.id   AF-A0A8B3CMN7-F1
#
_cell.length_a   1.000
_cell.length_b   1.000
_cell.length_c   1.000
_cell.angle_alpha   90.00
_cell.angle_beta   90.00
_cell.angle_gamma   90.00
#
_symmetry.space_group_name_H-M   'P 1'
#
loop_
_entity.id
_entity.type
_entity.pdbx_description
1 polymer ?
#
loop_
_entity_poly.entity_id
_entity_poly.type
_entity_poly.pdbx_seq_one_letter_code
_entity_poly.pdbx_strand_id
1 'polypeptide(L)'
;MDRLFPRKLKSTEKEKVEEIYDYVRKLHPETLKISQKSYRKRSQFRNFFGFQFSGPTLLYWLKLRIHDFKIGASNQYVANFENGTVYLDPSFFNLSKLEQAVILIHEARHGDGDEFHHVDCPDEFPFLSIRAPESDLEGIRACDDRIDGAYGLGAAFLFEIFSFGLFPPGRYSEIIGMYNSEMLRIIVKR
;
A
#
# COMPACT_ATOMS: atom_id res chain seq x y z
N MET A 1 -20.83 18.03 3.54
CA MET A 1 -21.93 17.80 2.57
C MET A 1 -21.43 17.34 1.18
N ASP A 2 -20.16 16.95 1.00
CA ASP A 2 -19.60 16.47 -0.29
C ASP A 2 -19.37 14.94 -0.37
N ARG A 3 -19.89 14.16 0.59
CA ARG A 3 -19.60 12.71 0.70
C ARG A 3 -20.39 11.82 -0.27
N LEU A 4 -21.31 12.35 -1.07
CA LEU A 4 -22.30 11.55 -1.82
C LEU A 4 -22.01 11.37 -3.32
N PHE A 5 -21.13 12.16 -3.93
CA PHE A 5 -20.83 12.02 -5.36
C PHE A 5 -19.33 12.08 -5.62
N PRO A 6 -18.72 10.94 -6.01
CA PRO A 6 -17.33 10.93 -6.42
C PRO A 6 -17.10 11.91 -7.56
N ARG A 7 -16.08 12.76 -7.44
CA ARG A 7 -15.71 13.70 -8.51
C ARG A 7 -14.41 13.29 -9.17
N LYS A 8 -14.25 13.69 -10.44
CA LYS A 8 -12.97 13.56 -11.13
C LYS A 8 -11.88 14.39 -10.46
N LEU A 9 -10.64 13.97 -10.63
CA LEU A 9 -9.48 14.76 -10.23
C LEU A 9 -9.43 16.10 -10.98
N LYS A 10 -9.12 17.18 -10.26
CA LYS A 10 -8.70 18.48 -10.84
C LYS A 10 -7.28 18.36 -11.39
N SER A 11 -6.85 19.30 -12.24
CA SER A 11 -5.51 19.27 -12.86
C SER A 11 -4.38 19.12 -11.84
N THR A 12 -4.42 19.89 -10.75
CA THR A 12 -3.43 19.82 -9.67
C THR A 12 -3.40 18.47 -8.94
N GLU A 13 -4.54 17.77 -8.85
CA GLU A 13 -4.62 16.44 -8.23
C GLU A 13 -4.09 15.37 -9.20
N LYS A 14 -4.35 15.52 -10.50
CA LYS A 14 -3.75 14.66 -11.53
C LYS A 14 -2.23 14.77 -11.54
N GLU A 15 -1.70 15.99 -11.46
CA GLU A 15 -0.26 16.24 -11.34
C GLU A 15 0.32 15.52 -10.11
N LYS A 16 -0.34 15.61 -8.96
CA LYS A 16 0.08 14.89 -7.74
C LYS A 16 0.07 13.38 -7.91
N VAL A 17 -0.89 12.81 -8.63
CA VAL A 17 -0.92 11.38 -8.97
C VAL A 17 0.24 11.01 -9.89
N GLU A 18 0.50 11.80 -10.93
CA GLU A 18 1.65 11.58 -11.82
C GLU A 18 2.98 11.68 -11.08
N GLU A 19 3.12 12.55 -10.08
CA GLU A 19 4.29 12.58 -9.21
C GLU A 19 4.47 11.29 -8.40
N ILE A 20 3.39 10.62 -7.99
CA ILE A 20 3.48 9.32 -7.31
C ILE A 20 3.96 8.26 -8.29
N TYR A 21 3.42 8.25 -9.51
CA TYR A 21 3.88 7.34 -10.56
C TYR A 21 5.33 7.59 -10.94
N ASP A 22 5.76 8.84 -11.02
CA ASP A 22 7.15 9.20 -11.26
C ASP A 22 8.07 8.76 -10.10
N TYR A 23 7.61 8.91 -8.85
CA TYR A 23 8.30 8.38 -7.68
C TYR A 23 8.50 6.86 -7.79
N VAL A 24 7.43 6.10 -8.06
CA VAL A 24 7.51 4.63 -8.22
C VAL A 24 8.43 4.25 -9.39
N ARG A 25 8.32 4.92 -10.54
CA ARG A 25 9.14 4.67 -11.72
C ARG A 25 10.63 4.83 -11.45
N LYS A 26 11.00 5.79 -10.60
CA LYS A 26 12.39 6.12 -10.24
C LYS A 26 13.00 5.18 -9.20
N LEU A 27 12.22 4.28 -8.59
CA LEU A 27 12.75 3.29 -7.67
C LEU A 27 13.71 2.34 -8.39
N HIS A 28 14.99 2.45 -8.04
CA HIS A 28 16.05 1.67 -8.67
C HIS A 28 16.87 0.91 -7.62
N PRO A 29 16.74 -0.42 -7.53
CA PRO A 29 17.48 -1.22 -6.55
C PRO A 29 18.94 -1.41 -6.98
N GLU A 30 19.82 -0.51 -6.55
CA GLU A 30 21.25 -0.57 -6.90
C GLU A 30 22.06 -1.44 -5.92
N THR A 31 22.05 -1.09 -4.63
CA THR A 31 22.93 -1.69 -3.62
C THR A 31 22.14 -2.06 -2.38
N LEU A 32 22.23 -3.33 -1.98
CA LEU A 32 21.66 -3.82 -0.73
C LEU A 32 22.32 -3.13 0.48
N LYS A 33 21.51 -2.63 1.39
CA LYS A 33 21.90 -2.08 2.70
C LYS A 33 21.88 -3.14 3.81
N ILE A 34 21.32 -4.31 3.52
CA ILE A 34 21.31 -5.47 4.40
C ILE A 34 22.15 -6.61 3.82
N SER A 35 22.44 -7.63 4.62
CA SER A 35 23.19 -8.80 4.13
C SER A 35 22.41 -9.54 3.04
N GLN A 36 23.12 -9.98 2.00
CA GLN A 36 22.51 -10.72 0.87
C GLN A 36 21.82 -12.01 1.34
N LYS A 37 22.38 -12.69 2.36
CA LYS A 37 21.77 -13.88 2.99
C LYS A 37 20.41 -13.54 3.61
N SER A 38 20.32 -12.45 4.37
CA SER A 38 19.06 -12.01 4.97
C SER A 38 18.04 -11.62 3.92
N TYR A 39 18.46 -10.86 2.89
CA TYR A 39 17.59 -10.46 1.79
C TYR A 39 16.98 -11.67 1.08
N ARG A 40 17.81 -12.63 0.64
CA ARG A 40 17.35 -13.85 -0.06
C ARG A 40 16.40 -14.70 0.79
N LYS A 41 16.57 -14.71 2.12
CA LYS A 41 15.72 -15.48 3.03
C LYS A 41 14.36 -14.82 3.28
N ARG A 42 14.28 -13.49 3.20
CA ARG A 42 13.13 -12.71 3.69
C ARG A 42 12.32 -12.02 2.61
N SER A 43 12.93 -11.65 1.47
CA SER A 43 12.18 -11.02 0.38
C SER A 43 11.07 -11.95 -0.11
N GLN A 44 9.85 -11.43 -0.17
CA GLN A 44 8.69 -12.07 -0.78
C GLN A 44 8.22 -11.36 -2.05
N PHE A 45 8.88 -10.25 -2.45
CA PHE A 45 8.42 -9.39 -3.53
C PHE A 45 8.16 -10.18 -4.81
N ARG A 46 9.15 -10.97 -5.27
CA ARG A 46 8.98 -11.76 -6.50
C ARG A 46 7.87 -12.81 -6.38
N ASN A 47 7.69 -13.40 -5.20
CA ASN A 47 6.67 -14.43 -4.99
C ASN A 47 5.26 -13.83 -5.06
N PHE A 48 5.07 -12.62 -4.52
CA PHE A 48 3.76 -11.97 -4.47
C PHE A 48 3.43 -11.22 -5.77
N PHE A 49 4.41 -10.53 -6.35
CA PHE A 49 4.21 -9.71 -7.55
C PHE A 49 4.42 -10.49 -8.86
N GLY A 50 5.13 -11.63 -8.82
CA GLY A 50 5.47 -12.42 -10.01
C GLY A 50 6.64 -11.88 -10.83
N PHE A 51 7.28 -10.77 -10.43
CA PHE A 51 8.43 -10.17 -11.11
C PHE A 51 9.49 -9.66 -10.12
N GLN A 52 10.70 -9.42 -10.59
CA GLN A 52 11.79 -8.85 -9.77
C GLN A 52 11.53 -7.38 -9.45
N PHE A 53 11.85 -6.94 -8.23
CA PHE A 53 11.65 -5.55 -7.84
C PHE A 53 12.35 -4.57 -8.80
N SER A 54 11.54 -3.68 -9.37
CA SER A 54 11.93 -2.70 -10.38
C SER A 54 10.85 -1.63 -10.44
N GLY A 55 11.23 -0.35 -10.29
CA GLY A 55 10.30 0.77 -10.36
C GLY A 55 9.45 0.79 -11.64
N PRO A 56 10.05 0.68 -12.85
CA PRO A 56 9.30 0.62 -14.09
C PRO A 56 8.31 -0.54 -14.18
N THR A 57 8.69 -1.75 -13.75
CA THR A 57 7.81 -2.93 -13.79
C THR A 57 6.68 -2.81 -12.77
N LEU A 58 6.97 -2.26 -11.58
CA LEU A 58 5.95 -1.99 -10.56
C LEU A 58 4.96 -0.92 -11.01
N LEU A 59 5.42 0.14 -11.67
CA LEU A 59 4.54 1.15 -12.25
C LEU A 59 3.62 0.53 -13.33
N TYR A 60 4.18 -0.33 -14.19
CA TYR A 60 3.38 -1.05 -15.18
C TYR A 60 2.33 -1.94 -14.49
N TRP A 61 2.72 -2.68 -13.45
CA TRP A 61 1.80 -3.51 -12.66
C TRP A 61 0.66 -2.71 -12.04
N LEU A 62 0.93 -1.50 -11.52
CA LEU A 62 -0.09 -0.57 -11.00
C LEU A 62 -1.04 -0.10 -12.10
N LYS A 63 -0.51 0.34 -13.25
CA LYS A 63 -1.31 0.87 -14.37
C LYS A 63 -2.20 -0.19 -15.04
N LEU A 64 -1.85 -1.47 -14.91
CA LEU A 64 -2.72 -2.57 -15.35
C LEU A 64 -3.94 -2.77 -14.47
N ARG A 65 -3.94 -2.26 -13.24
CA ARG A 65 -5.03 -2.46 -12.24
C ARG A 65 -5.80 -1.20 -11.95
N ILE A 66 -5.11 -0.07 -11.90
CA ILE A 66 -5.71 1.24 -11.62
C ILE A 66 -5.84 2.00 -12.94
N HIS A 67 -7.08 2.23 -13.35
CA HIS A 67 -7.44 2.88 -14.60
C HIS A 67 -7.94 4.31 -14.42
N ASP A 68 -8.50 4.63 -13.25
CA ASP A 68 -9.03 5.96 -12.95
C ASP A 68 -8.84 6.32 -11.47
N PHE A 69 -8.90 7.62 -11.19
CA PHE A 69 -8.88 8.18 -9.84
C PHE A 69 -10.01 9.18 -9.66
N LYS A 70 -10.67 9.12 -8.50
CA LYS A 70 -11.73 10.06 -8.11
C LYS A 70 -11.51 10.53 -6.67
N ILE A 71 -12.08 11.68 -6.34
CA ILE A 71 -12.12 12.19 -4.95
C ILE A 71 -13.51 11.94 -4.37
N GLY A 72 -13.53 11.51 -3.10
CA GLY A 72 -14.74 11.12 -2.37
C GLY A 72 -15.10 9.66 -2.57
N ALA A 73 -16.10 9.17 -1.82
CA ALA A 73 -16.49 7.75 -1.77
C ALA A 73 -15.39 6.75 -1.33
N SER A 74 -14.33 7.23 -0.70
CA SER A 74 -13.39 6.39 0.07
C SER A 74 -13.93 6.02 1.47
N ASN A 75 -15.19 6.39 1.77
CA ASN A 75 -15.83 6.25 3.08
C ASN A 75 -15.04 6.93 4.21
N GLN A 76 -14.61 6.15 5.20
CA GLN A 76 -13.74 6.57 6.32
C GLN A 76 -12.26 6.28 6.05
N TYR A 77 -11.94 5.68 4.91
CA TYR A 77 -10.59 5.28 4.53
C TYR A 77 -9.91 6.36 3.68
N VAL A 78 -8.58 6.32 3.68
CA VAL A 78 -7.77 7.26 2.90
C VAL A 78 -7.85 6.99 1.39
N ALA A 79 -8.10 5.73 1.03
CA ALA A 79 -8.37 5.28 -0.32
C ALA A 79 -9.33 4.07 -0.31
N ASN A 80 -9.97 3.81 -1.43
CA ASN A 80 -10.78 2.61 -1.67
C ASN A 80 -10.74 2.25 -3.16
N PHE A 81 -10.52 0.98 -3.47
CA PHE A 81 -10.60 0.45 -4.82
C PHE A 81 -12.00 -0.07 -5.16
N GLU A 82 -12.50 0.25 -6.35
CA GLU A 82 -13.66 -0.41 -6.93
C GLU A 82 -13.61 -0.33 -8.47
N ASN A 83 -13.70 -1.50 -9.12
CA ASN A 83 -13.80 -1.64 -10.59
C ASN A 83 -12.70 -0.86 -11.37
N GLY A 84 -11.45 -0.97 -10.94
CA GLY A 84 -10.31 -0.29 -11.57
C GLY A 84 -10.22 1.20 -11.24
N THR A 85 -11.09 1.74 -10.40
CA THR A 85 -11.06 3.12 -9.94
C THR A 85 -10.57 3.17 -8.49
N VAL A 86 -9.61 4.04 -8.19
CA VAL A 86 -9.25 4.37 -6.80
C VAL A 86 -9.94 5.66 -6.39
N TYR A 87 -10.77 5.55 -5.36
CA TYR A 87 -11.47 6.64 -4.70
C TYR A 87 -10.60 7.14 -3.55
N LEU A 88 -10.19 8.41 -3.61
CA LEU A 88 -9.26 9.02 -2.66
C LEU A 88 -9.98 9.99 -1.72
N ASP A 89 -9.63 9.93 -0.44
CA ASP A 89 -9.88 11.04 0.48
C ASP A 89 -8.89 12.17 0.18
N PRO A 90 -9.27 13.47 0.27
CA PRO A 90 -8.33 14.57 0.05
C PRO A 90 -7.08 14.52 0.94
N SER A 91 -7.17 13.93 2.14
CA SER A 91 -6.02 13.76 3.04
C SER A 91 -4.94 12.82 2.50
N PHE A 92 -5.26 11.95 1.53
CA PHE A 92 -4.29 11.11 0.84
C PHE A 92 -3.10 11.93 0.30
N PHE A 93 -3.38 13.11 -0.24
CA PHE A 93 -2.35 13.98 -0.82
C PHE A 93 -1.45 14.67 0.21
N ASN A 94 -1.75 14.56 1.51
CA ASN A 94 -0.91 15.07 2.60
C ASN A 94 0.12 14.02 3.08
N LEU A 95 -0.07 12.75 2.71
CA LEU A 95 0.86 11.68 3.03
C LEU A 95 2.18 11.81 2.25
N SER A 96 3.23 11.15 2.73
CA SER A 96 4.47 11.08 1.98
C SER A 96 4.32 10.26 0.69
N LYS A 97 5.17 10.52 -0.32
CA LYS A 97 5.13 9.77 -1.60
C LYS A 97 5.28 8.26 -1.42
N LEU A 98 6.02 7.84 -0.40
CA LEU A 98 6.16 6.42 -0.07
C LEU A 98 4.84 5.85 0.47
N GLU A 99 4.21 6.50 1.45
CA GLU A 99 2.92 6.06 1.98
C GLU A 99 1.84 6.04 0.89
N GLN A 100 1.82 7.05 0.03
CA GLN A 100 0.95 7.09 -1.14
C GLN A 100 1.19 5.88 -2.05
N ALA A 101 2.46 5.55 -2.35
CA ALA A 101 2.79 4.38 -3.16
C ALA A 101 2.37 3.06 -2.50
N VAL A 102 2.56 2.90 -1.18
CA VAL A 102 2.11 1.72 -0.42
C VAL A 102 0.60 1.57 -0.54
N ILE A 103 -0.15 2.65 -0.34
CA ILE A 103 -1.61 2.64 -0.47
C ILE A 103 -2.03 2.29 -1.90
N LEU A 104 -1.40 2.84 -2.94
CA LEU A 104 -1.75 2.47 -4.31
C LEU A 104 -1.47 1.00 -4.63
N ILE A 105 -0.39 0.44 -4.08
CA ILE A 105 -0.07 -1.00 -4.22
C ILE A 105 -1.13 -1.86 -3.52
N HIS A 106 -1.54 -1.44 -2.33
CA HIS A 106 -2.61 -2.05 -1.56
C HIS A 106 -3.93 -2.04 -2.32
N GLU A 107 -4.39 -0.86 -2.74
CA GLU A 107 -5.65 -0.71 -3.49
C GLU A 107 -5.63 -1.48 -4.81
N ALA A 108 -4.50 -1.49 -5.52
CA ALA A 108 -4.38 -2.26 -6.76
C ALA A 108 -4.59 -3.76 -6.52
N ARG A 109 -4.19 -4.30 -5.36
CA ARG A 109 -4.34 -5.73 -5.05
C ARG A 109 -5.80 -6.15 -4.95
N HIS A 110 -6.68 -5.28 -4.46
CA HIS A 110 -8.12 -5.54 -4.45
C HIS A 110 -8.69 -5.76 -5.88
N GLY A 111 -8.02 -5.24 -6.91
CA GLY A 111 -8.39 -5.47 -8.30
C GLY A 111 -8.06 -6.85 -8.87
N ASP A 112 -7.34 -7.70 -8.14
CA ASP A 112 -6.97 -9.05 -8.60
C ASP A 112 -8.06 -10.11 -8.36
N GLY A 113 -9.09 -9.80 -7.55
CA GLY A 113 -10.16 -10.75 -7.22
C GLY A 113 -10.77 -10.51 -5.82
N ASP A 114 -11.98 -11.01 -5.60
CA ASP A 114 -12.71 -10.87 -4.33
C ASP A 114 -11.98 -11.51 -3.14
N GLU A 115 -11.14 -12.52 -3.39
CA GLU A 115 -10.30 -13.18 -2.39
C GLU A 115 -9.18 -12.29 -1.84
N PHE A 116 -8.92 -11.14 -2.46
CA PHE A 116 -7.93 -10.16 -1.99
C PHE A 116 -8.57 -8.99 -1.26
N HIS A 117 -9.88 -8.99 -1.05
CA HIS A 117 -10.54 -8.04 -0.17
C HIS A 117 -10.28 -8.37 1.31
N HIS A 118 -10.32 -7.34 2.14
CA HIS A 118 -10.15 -7.51 3.57
C HIS A 118 -11.19 -8.45 4.16
N VAL A 119 -10.83 -9.04 5.28
CA VAL A 119 -11.69 -9.77 6.20
C VAL A 119 -11.77 -9.01 7.52
N ASP A 120 -12.73 -9.40 8.36
CA ASP A 120 -12.83 -8.86 9.71
C ASP A 120 -11.59 -9.25 10.53
N CYS A 121 -11.05 -8.28 11.24
CA CYS A 121 -10.00 -8.53 12.23
C CYS A 121 -10.59 -9.31 13.42
N PRO A 122 -9.81 -10.22 14.03
CA PRO A 122 -10.28 -11.07 15.11
C PRO A 122 -10.63 -10.28 16.37
N ASP A 123 -11.40 -10.91 17.25
CA ASP A 123 -11.66 -10.43 18.61
C ASP A 123 -10.34 -10.14 19.33
N GLU A 124 -10.31 -9.07 20.13
CA GLU A 124 -9.15 -8.59 20.89
C GLU A 124 -7.92 -8.29 20.01
N PHE A 125 -8.12 -7.82 18.76
CA PHE A 125 -7.02 -7.50 17.85
C PHE A 125 -6.03 -6.50 18.49
N PRO A 126 -4.78 -6.91 18.81
CA PRO A 126 -3.98 -6.20 19.81
C PRO A 126 -3.11 -5.08 19.20
N PHE A 127 -3.32 -4.72 17.93
CA PHE A 127 -2.44 -3.84 17.18
C PHE A 127 -3.13 -2.56 16.73
N LEU A 128 -2.42 -1.44 16.89
CA LEU A 128 -2.90 -0.12 16.48
C LEU A 128 -2.75 0.07 14.96
N SER A 129 -3.67 0.83 14.38
CA SER A 129 -3.48 1.44 13.06
C SER A 129 -2.50 2.60 13.17
N ILE A 130 -1.35 2.56 12.50
CA ILE A 130 -0.43 3.72 12.50
C ILE A 130 -1.09 4.97 11.89
N ARG A 131 -2.02 4.78 10.96
CA ARG A 131 -2.71 5.87 10.26
C ARG A 131 -3.96 6.38 10.98
N ALA A 132 -4.47 5.62 11.95
CA ALA A 132 -5.68 5.95 12.72
C ALA A 132 -5.64 5.25 14.10
N PRO A 133 -4.67 5.59 14.98
CA PRO A 133 -4.40 4.86 16.22
C PRO A 133 -5.56 4.88 17.22
N GLU A 134 -6.49 5.80 17.06
CA GLU A 134 -7.73 5.90 17.82
C GLU A 134 -8.81 4.90 17.38
N SER A 135 -8.64 4.24 16.23
CA SER A 135 -9.59 3.27 15.71
C SER A 135 -9.42 1.92 16.41
N ASP A 136 -10.50 1.40 16.98
CA ASP A 136 -10.60 0.00 17.36
C ASP A 136 -10.77 -0.85 16.10
N LEU A 137 -9.85 -1.76 15.85
CA LEU A 137 -9.86 -2.58 14.64
C LEU A 137 -10.62 -3.89 14.82
N GLU A 138 -10.97 -4.27 16.05
CA GLU A 138 -11.76 -5.48 16.34
C GLU A 138 -13.06 -5.50 15.53
N GLY A 139 -13.34 -6.62 14.85
CA GLY A 139 -14.56 -6.79 14.06
C GLY A 139 -14.67 -5.87 12.83
N ILE A 140 -13.66 -5.02 12.56
CA ILE A 140 -13.62 -4.20 11.35
C ILE A 140 -12.98 -4.98 10.22
N ARG A 141 -13.57 -4.88 9.02
CA ARG A 141 -13.04 -5.40 7.76
C ARG A 141 -11.76 -4.69 7.31
N ALA A 142 -10.66 -4.93 8.03
CA ALA A 142 -9.38 -4.23 7.89
C ALA A 142 -8.15 -5.14 8.04
N CYS A 143 -8.34 -6.46 7.98
CA CYS A 143 -7.27 -7.46 8.02
C CYS A 143 -7.26 -8.30 6.73
N ASP A 144 -6.17 -9.03 6.48
CA ASP A 144 -6.07 -10.01 5.40
C ASP A 144 -5.91 -11.41 5.99
N ASP A 145 -6.64 -12.40 5.50
CA ASP A 145 -6.42 -13.83 5.83
C ASP A 145 -5.41 -14.50 4.90
N ARG A 146 -4.78 -13.72 4.00
CA ARG A 146 -3.79 -14.17 3.02
C ARG A 146 -2.45 -13.47 3.21
N ILE A 147 -1.36 -14.24 3.12
CA ILE A 147 0.01 -13.66 3.14
C ILE A 147 0.30 -12.77 1.92
N ASP A 148 -0.39 -13.02 0.81
CA ASP A 148 -0.30 -12.28 -0.45
C ASP A 148 -1.52 -11.38 -0.68
N GLY A 149 -2.23 -11.01 0.40
CA GLY A 149 -3.27 -9.99 0.38
C GLY A 149 -2.72 -8.58 0.16
N ALA A 150 -3.56 -7.57 0.28
CA ALA A 150 -3.19 -6.17 0.07
C ALA A 150 -2.09 -5.70 1.04
N TYR A 151 -2.19 -6.02 2.33
CA TYR A 151 -1.15 -5.77 3.33
C TYR A 151 0.11 -6.60 3.07
N GLY A 152 -0.04 -7.81 2.53
CA GLY A 152 1.07 -8.66 2.11
C GLY A 152 1.95 -8.01 1.04
N LEU A 153 1.31 -7.42 0.03
CA LEU A 153 2.01 -6.67 -1.02
C LEU A 153 2.64 -5.38 -0.48
N GLY A 154 1.93 -4.64 0.38
CA GLY A 154 2.46 -3.47 1.07
C GLY A 154 3.73 -3.78 1.86
N ALA A 155 3.69 -4.84 2.68
CA ALA A 155 4.84 -5.31 3.45
C ALA A 155 6.01 -5.76 2.56
N ALA A 156 5.72 -6.53 1.50
CA ALA A 156 6.76 -6.99 0.57
C ALA A 156 7.45 -5.81 -0.15
N PHE A 157 6.68 -4.81 -0.58
CA PHE A 157 7.24 -3.59 -1.17
C PHE A 157 8.09 -2.79 -0.17
N LEU A 158 7.59 -2.58 1.05
CA LEU A 158 8.34 -1.87 2.10
C LEU A 158 9.63 -2.58 2.48
N PHE A 159 9.66 -3.91 2.45
CA PHE A 159 10.88 -4.69 2.65
C PHE A 159 11.94 -4.39 1.57
N GLU A 160 11.53 -4.20 0.32
CA GLU A 160 12.44 -3.82 -0.78
C GLU A 160 12.97 -2.39 -0.58
N ILE A 161 12.08 -1.44 -0.28
CA ILE A 161 12.44 -0.05 0.04
C ILE A 161 13.48 0.00 1.17
N PHE A 162 13.24 -0.76 2.23
CA PHE A 162 14.15 -0.90 3.36
C PHE A 162 15.49 -1.53 2.94
N SER A 163 15.43 -2.65 2.22
CA SER A 163 16.61 -3.45 1.87
C SER A 163 17.59 -2.73 0.96
N PHE A 164 17.09 -1.85 0.09
CA PHE A 164 17.90 -1.05 -0.83
C PHE A 164 18.15 0.38 -0.35
N GLY A 165 17.55 0.80 0.77
CA GLY A 165 17.70 2.16 1.30
C GLY A 165 17.04 3.22 0.42
N LEU A 166 15.90 2.91 -0.20
CA LEU A 166 15.20 3.78 -1.16
C LEU A 166 14.27 4.79 -0.46
N PHE A 167 14.77 5.43 0.59
CA PHE A 167 14.04 6.42 1.39
C PHE A 167 15.00 7.48 1.92
N PRO A 168 14.51 8.71 2.22
CA PRO A 168 15.34 9.77 2.76
C PRO A 168 16.04 9.37 4.08
N PRO A 169 17.28 9.82 4.33
CA PRO A 169 17.95 9.61 5.60
C PRO A 169 17.10 10.06 6.79
N GLY A 170 17.20 9.35 7.92
CA GLY A 170 16.48 9.69 9.15
C GLY A 170 15.04 9.17 9.25
N ARG A 171 14.49 8.52 8.19
CA ARG A 171 13.11 7.97 8.20
C ARG A 171 13.01 6.48 8.55
N TYR A 172 14.07 5.90 9.09
CA TYR A 172 14.17 4.44 9.33
C TYR A 172 13.04 3.89 10.22
N SER A 173 12.72 4.58 11.31
CA SER A 173 11.64 4.19 12.24
C SER A 173 10.28 4.19 11.57
N GLU A 174 10.03 5.14 10.67
CA GLU A 174 8.80 5.23 9.92
C GLU A 174 8.64 4.05 8.95
N ILE A 175 9.69 3.70 8.20
CA ILE A 175 9.67 2.54 7.29
C ILE A 175 9.36 1.26 8.05
N ILE A 176 10.03 1.05 9.19
CA ILE A 176 9.80 -0.13 10.04
C ILE A 176 8.40 -0.11 10.63
N GLY A 177 7.93 1.06 11.07
CA GLY A 177 6.58 1.25 11.57
C GLY A 177 5.56 0.81 10.53
N MET A 178 5.63 1.37 9.32
CA MET A 178 4.75 0.98 8.20
C MET A 178 4.86 -0.51 7.93
N TYR A 179 6.07 -1.05 7.75
CA TYR A 179 6.26 -2.47 7.45
C TYR A 179 5.61 -3.38 8.50
N ASN A 180 5.81 -3.06 9.78
CA ASN A 180 5.18 -3.82 10.86
C ASN A 180 3.65 -3.64 10.85
N SER A 181 3.14 -2.43 10.63
CA SER A 181 1.69 -2.19 10.54
C SER A 181 1.04 -3.01 9.44
N GLU A 182 1.68 -3.15 8.27
CA GLU A 182 1.19 -4.00 7.18
C GLU A 182 1.24 -5.48 7.62
N MET A 183 2.38 -5.95 8.14
CA MET A 183 2.55 -7.34 8.58
C MET A 183 1.57 -7.78 9.68
N LEU A 184 1.25 -6.90 10.63
CA LEU A 184 0.38 -7.21 11.77
C LEU A 184 -1.08 -7.43 11.38
N ARG A 185 -1.50 -6.93 10.21
CA ARG A 185 -2.86 -7.09 9.69
C ARG A 185 -3.06 -8.37 8.90
N ILE A 186 -2.03 -9.21 8.78
CA ILE A 186 -2.08 -10.49 8.09
C ILE A 186 -2.35 -11.61 9.11
N ILE A 187 -3.57 -12.15 9.12
CA ILE A 187 -4.11 -13.08 10.13
C ILE A 187 -4.32 -14.51 9.57
N VAL A 188 -3.26 -15.09 9.01
CA VAL A 188 -3.31 -16.37 8.27
C VAL A 188 -3.59 -17.59 9.17
N LYS A 189 -3.57 -17.42 10.49
CA LYS A 189 -3.96 -18.45 11.45
C LYS A 189 -5.29 -18.05 12.09
N ARG A 190 -6.37 -18.59 11.53
CA ARG A 190 -7.63 -18.74 12.24
C ARG A 190 -7.65 -20.09 12.93
#